data_AF-A0A660VCB3-F1
#
_entry.id   AF-A0A660VCB3-F1
#
_cell.length_a   1.000
_cell.length_b   1.000
_cell.length_c   1.000
_cell.angle_alpha   90.00
_cell.angle_beta   90.00
_cell.angle_gamma   90.00
#
_symmetry.space_group_name_H-M   'P 1'
#
loop_
_entity.id
_entity.type
_entity.pdbx_description
1 polymer ?
#
loop_
_entity_poly.entity_id
_entity_poly.type
_entity_poly.pdbx_seq_one_letter_code
_entity_poly.pdbx_strand_id
1 'polypeptide(L)'
;MSSQWRKRLTRLLPLLLWCGGVEMVETTQIEAARKGVVTEQMRQVAQKEGLDEDVVRHLVAEGRMVILYNPNHSDGGAVAVGHPARTKVNANIGTSEDRADVDLELAKLRAAIAAGTDTVMDLSTGGDLDKIRRQIIAESSVPVGSVPIYQTVKETVGAGGEVWEFDADALFADIEKHAGDGISFVTVHCGVTRASLERLHKQGRIMGIVSRGGAFLARYIEETGRENPLYEQFDRLLDIAKKYDLTLSLGDGLRPGCLSDATDRAQIEELITLGELRKKALEAGVQVMIEGPGHIPLNQVEENMRLQKELTDGAPFYVLGPVVIDIAKKYDLTLSLGDGLRPGCLSDATDRAQIEELITLGELRKKALEAGVQVM
;
A
#
# COMPACT_ATOMS: atom_id res chain seq x y z
N MET A 1 2.56 -19.58 -47.96
CA MET A 1 2.70 -18.45 -47.02
C MET A 1 2.76 -19.01 -45.61
N SER A 2 3.87 -18.78 -44.92
CA SER A 2 4.38 -19.57 -43.78
C SER A 2 3.56 -19.47 -42.49
N SER A 3 3.64 -20.51 -41.65
CA SER A 3 3.02 -20.61 -40.32
C SER A 3 3.45 -19.52 -39.32
N GLN A 4 4.38 -18.65 -39.70
CA GLN A 4 4.78 -17.46 -38.94
C GLN A 4 3.75 -16.33 -38.98
N TRP A 5 2.88 -16.26 -39.99
CA TRP A 5 1.85 -15.21 -40.05
C TRP A 5 0.68 -15.47 -39.09
N ARG A 6 0.28 -16.73 -38.88
CA ARG A 6 -0.79 -17.09 -37.92
C ARG A 6 -0.41 -16.86 -36.46
N LYS A 7 0.88 -16.98 -36.11
CA LYS A 7 1.41 -16.69 -34.76
C LYS A 7 1.62 -15.19 -34.49
N ARG A 8 1.74 -14.35 -35.53
CA ARG A 8 1.80 -12.89 -35.38
C ARG A 8 0.42 -12.25 -35.20
N LEU A 9 -0.64 -12.80 -35.81
CA LEU A 9 -2.00 -12.30 -35.60
C LEU A 9 -2.58 -12.62 -34.21
N THR A 10 -2.13 -13.69 -33.54
CA THR A 10 -2.61 -14.04 -32.18
C THR A 10 -1.95 -13.22 -31.06
N ARG A 11 -0.88 -12.47 -31.34
CA ARG A 11 -0.22 -11.56 -30.38
C ARG A 11 -0.56 -10.08 -30.58
N LEU A 12 -1.24 -9.73 -31.66
CA LEU A 12 -1.66 -8.36 -31.96
C LEU A 12 -3.16 -8.11 -31.73
N LEU A 13 -3.90 -9.12 -31.27
CA LEU A 13 -5.32 -8.99 -30.92
C LEU A 13 -5.66 -8.42 -29.52
N PRO A 14 -4.76 -8.30 -28.51
CA PRO A 14 -5.14 -7.64 -27.25
C PRO A 14 -5.12 -6.11 -27.31
N LEU A 15 -4.49 -5.50 -28.33
CA LEU A 15 -4.30 -4.04 -28.40
C LEU A 15 -5.45 -3.28 -29.11
N LEU A 16 -6.44 -3.99 -29.63
CA LEU A 16 -7.56 -3.41 -30.39
C LEU A 16 -8.95 -3.72 -29.79
N LEU A 17 -9.00 -4.25 -28.56
CA LEU A 17 -10.23 -4.64 -27.87
C LEU A 17 -10.22 -4.30 -26.37
N TRP A 18 -9.59 -3.20 -25.95
CA TRP A 18 -10.04 -2.56 -24.70
C TRP A 18 -11.36 -1.83 -24.98
N CYS A 19 -12.43 -2.61 -24.91
CA CYS A 19 -13.82 -2.14 -24.82
C CYS A 19 -14.48 -2.69 -23.53
N GLY A 20 -13.68 -3.02 -22.52
CA GLY A 20 -14.18 -3.32 -21.17
C GLY A 20 -14.65 -2.03 -20.52
N GLY A 21 -15.95 -1.92 -20.26
CA GLY A 21 -16.48 -0.87 -19.41
C GLY A 21 -15.88 -1.00 -18.01
N VAL A 22 -15.60 0.13 -17.36
CA VAL A 22 -15.18 0.17 -15.97
C VAL A 22 -16.27 -0.49 -15.11
N GLU A 23 -15.91 -1.59 -14.45
CA GLU A 23 -16.83 -2.34 -13.58
C GLU A 23 -16.83 -1.72 -12.18
N MET A 24 -18.03 -1.38 -11.70
CA MET A 24 -18.28 -0.93 -10.33
C MET A 24 -18.93 -2.06 -9.54
N VAL A 25 -18.65 -2.14 -8.24
CA VAL A 25 -19.24 -3.15 -7.36
C VAL A 25 -20.57 -2.68 -6.77
N GLU A 26 -21.55 -3.58 -6.70
CA GLU A 26 -22.80 -3.33 -5.97
C GLU A 26 -22.63 -3.52 -4.44
N THR A 27 -21.65 -4.29 -4.01
CA THR A 27 -21.39 -4.61 -2.60
C THR A 27 -19.91 -4.94 -2.44
N THR A 28 -19.26 -4.33 -1.45
CA THR A 28 -17.84 -4.58 -1.13
C THR A 28 -17.65 -5.90 -0.37
N GLN A 29 -16.42 -6.42 -0.29
CA GLN A 29 -16.14 -7.63 0.49
C GLN A 29 -16.61 -7.51 1.94
N ILE A 30 -16.35 -6.37 2.60
CA ILE A 30 -16.73 -6.17 4.00
C ILE A 30 -18.25 -6.08 4.18
N GLU A 31 -18.96 -5.47 3.25
CA GLU A 31 -20.42 -5.44 3.28
C GLU A 31 -21.04 -6.83 3.06
N ALA A 32 -20.51 -7.60 2.11
CA ALA A 32 -20.92 -8.99 1.90
C ALA A 32 -20.66 -9.84 3.15
N ALA A 33 -19.48 -9.70 3.76
CA ALA A 33 -19.08 -10.44 4.94
C ALA A 33 -20.02 -10.20 6.14
N ARG A 34 -20.39 -8.93 6.35
CA ARG A 34 -21.33 -8.50 7.41
C ARG A 34 -22.76 -8.97 7.16
N LYS A 35 -23.14 -9.14 5.89
CA LYS A 35 -24.42 -9.78 5.50
C LYS A 35 -24.39 -11.31 5.62
N GLY A 36 -23.28 -11.89 6.09
CA GLY A 36 -23.13 -13.34 6.23
C GLY A 36 -22.86 -14.07 4.90
N VAL A 37 -22.46 -13.34 3.85
CA VAL A 37 -22.19 -13.91 2.54
C VAL A 37 -20.70 -14.22 2.42
N VAL A 38 -20.37 -15.48 2.09
CA VAL A 38 -19.03 -15.89 1.66
C VAL A 38 -18.91 -15.67 0.15
N THR A 39 -18.10 -14.66 -0.24
CA THR A 39 -17.84 -14.34 -1.64
C THR A 39 -16.89 -15.36 -2.29
N GLU A 40 -16.78 -15.31 -3.61
CA GLU A 40 -15.80 -16.13 -4.33
C GLU A 40 -14.36 -15.76 -3.94
N GLN A 41 -14.08 -14.47 -3.76
CA GLN A 41 -12.76 -14.00 -3.32
C GLN A 41 -12.42 -14.52 -1.92
N MET A 42 -13.38 -14.55 -0.99
CA MET A 42 -13.19 -15.16 0.34
C MET A 42 -12.86 -16.65 0.24
N ARG A 43 -13.56 -17.40 -0.61
CA ARG A 43 -13.26 -18.83 -0.87
C ARG A 43 -11.85 -19.02 -1.42
N GLN A 44 -11.45 -18.20 -2.39
CA GLN A 44 -10.12 -18.28 -3.00
C GLN A 44 -9.01 -18.04 -1.99
N VAL A 45 -9.13 -16.99 -1.16
CA VAL A 45 -8.11 -16.71 -0.15
C VAL A 45 -8.13 -17.74 0.98
N ALA A 46 -9.30 -18.22 1.41
CA ALA A 46 -9.41 -19.28 2.40
C ALA A 46 -8.68 -20.55 1.93
N GLN A 47 -8.90 -20.96 0.69
CA GLN A 47 -8.20 -22.10 0.09
C GLN A 47 -6.69 -21.90 0.00
N LYS A 48 -6.22 -20.73 -0.46
CA LYS A 48 -4.79 -20.40 -0.57
C LYS A 48 -4.08 -20.40 0.78
N GLU A 49 -4.77 -19.93 1.82
CA GLU A 49 -4.22 -19.79 3.17
C GLU A 49 -4.43 -21.03 4.05
N GLY A 50 -5.19 -22.02 3.58
CA GLY A 50 -5.55 -23.19 4.39
C GLY A 50 -6.46 -22.84 5.57
N LEU A 51 -7.28 -21.80 5.42
CA LEU A 51 -8.22 -21.31 6.43
C LEU A 51 -9.65 -21.74 6.11
N ASP A 52 -10.49 -21.76 7.14
CA ASP A 52 -11.93 -21.94 7.00
C ASP A 52 -12.57 -20.68 6.41
N GLU A 53 -13.51 -20.85 5.47
CA GLU A 53 -14.13 -19.72 4.76
C GLU A 53 -14.97 -18.82 5.67
N ASP A 54 -15.57 -19.38 6.73
CA ASP A 54 -16.33 -18.62 7.71
C ASP A 54 -15.40 -17.84 8.64
N VAL A 55 -14.20 -18.35 8.92
CA VAL A 55 -13.15 -17.59 9.64
C VAL A 55 -12.72 -16.37 8.81
N VAL A 56 -12.44 -16.56 7.53
CA VAL A 56 -12.09 -15.45 6.61
C VAL A 56 -13.23 -14.43 6.56
N ARG A 57 -14.46 -14.88 6.31
CA ARG A 57 -15.64 -14.00 6.28
C ARG A 57 -15.80 -13.22 7.59
N HIS A 58 -15.64 -13.87 8.75
CA HIS A 58 -15.79 -13.20 10.03
C HIS A 58 -14.72 -12.11 10.24
N LEU A 59 -13.46 -12.41 9.95
CA LEU A 59 -12.35 -11.44 10.08
C LEU A 59 -12.48 -10.26 9.12
N VAL A 60 -12.99 -10.51 7.91
CA VAL A 60 -13.31 -9.44 6.94
C VAL A 60 -14.46 -8.57 7.45
N ALA A 61 -15.51 -9.17 8.02
CA ALA A 61 -16.65 -8.43 8.58
C ALA A 61 -16.25 -7.51 9.74
N GLU A 62 -15.28 -7.93 10.56
CA GLU A 62 -14.68 -7.16 11.65
C GLU A 62 -13.63 -6.14 11.20
N GLY A 63 -13.21 -6.17 9.93
CA GLY A 63 -12.13 -5.33 9.41
C GLY A 63 -10.75 -5.69 9.98
N ARG A 64 -10.56 -6.91 10.49
CA ARG A 64 -9.28 -7.47 10.96
C ARG A 64 -8.53 -8.23 9.88
N MET A 65 -9.20 -8.49 8.76
CA MET A 65 -8.64 -8.97 7.51
C MET A 65 -9.21 -8.13 6.37
N VAL A 66 -8.38 -7.79 5.38
CA VAL A 66 -8.81 -7.20 4.11
C VAL A 66 -8.55 -8.18 2.98
N ILE A 67 -9.36 -8.10 1.93
CA ILE A 67 -9.14 -8.81 0.68
C ILE A 67 -8.81 -7.77 -0.38
N LEU A 68 -7.54 -7.78 -0.80
CA LEU A 68 -7.05 -6.93 -1.88
C LEU A 68 -7.54 -7.53 -3.20
N TYR A 69 -8.49 -6.84 -3.83
CA TYR A 69 -9.09 -7.25 -5.09
C TYR A 69 -9.76 -6.05 -5.74
N ASN A 70 -9.63 -5.93 -7.06
CA ASN A 70 -10.42 -5.01 -7.86
C ASN A 70 -11.02 -5.79 -9.05
N PRO A 71 -12.32 -5.69 -9.34
CA PRO A 71 -12.94 -6.41 -10.46
C PRO A 71 -12.31 -6.05 -11.82
N ASN A 72 -11.84 -4.82 -11.99
CA ASN A 72 -11.13 -4.36 -13.18
C ASN A 72 -9.72 -4.96 -13.33
N HIS A 73 -9.25 -5.72 -12.33
CA HIS A 73 -8.01 -6.50 -12.34
C HIS A 73 -8.25 -7.94 -11.88
N SER A 74 -9.28 -8.59 -12.43
CA SER A 74 -9.65 -9.96 -12.04
C SER A 74 -8.51 -10.99 -12.20
N ASP A 75 -7.66 -10.85 -13.22
CA ASP A 75 -6.46 -11.68 -13.44
C ASP A 75 -5.38 -11.49 -12.36
N GLY A 76 -5.42 -10.39 -11.59
CA GLY A 76 -4.54 -10.13 -10.45
C GLY A 76 -4.83 -11.00 -9.23
N GLY A 77 -5.99 -11.67 -9.22
CA GLY A 77 -6.42 -12.53 -8.12
C GLY A 77 -6.71 -11.77 -6.83
N ALA A 78 -7.20 -12.51 -5.83
CA ALA A 78 -7.44 -12.00 -4.49
C ALA A 78 -6.31 -12.40 -3.52
N VAL A 79 -5.96 -11.48 -2.62
CA VAL A 79 -5.00 -11.68 -1.52
C VAL A 79 -5.61 -11.23 -0.20
N ALA A 80 -5.58 -12.09 0.82
CA ALA A 80 -6.00 -11.74 2.17
C ALA A 80 -4.83 -11.13 2.96
N VAL A 81 -5.03 -9.98 3.61
CA VAL A 81 -4.06 -9.37 4.52
C VAL A 81 -4.69 -9.26 5.90
N GLY A 82 -4.13 -9.97 6.89
CA GLY A 82 -4.61 -9.99 8.26
C GLY A 82 -4.39 -11.34 8.93
N HIS A 83 -4.17 -11.35 10.23
CA HIS A 83 -4.00 -12.59 11.01
C HIS A 83 -5.32 -13.39 11.02
N PRO A 84 -5.31 -14.73 10.85
CA PRO A 84 -4.15 -15.64 10.87
C PRO A 84 -3.64 -16.04 9.47
N ALA A 85 -3.97 -15.31 8.40
CA ALA A 85 -3.33 -15.55 7.10
C ALA A 85 -1.82 -15.35 7.21
N ARG A 86 -1.04 -16.04 6.37
CA ARG A 86 0.42 -15.91 6.35
C ARG A 86 0.82 -14.46 6.06
N THR A 87 1.98 -14.03 6.54
CA THR A 87 2.52 -12.69 6.25
C THR A 87 2.65 -12.47 4.74
N LYS A 88 2.30 -11.26 4.30
CA LYS A 88 2.33 -10.87 2.88
C LYS A 88 3.51 -9.96 2.58
N VAL A 89 4.04 -10.07 1.38
CA VAL A 89 5.19 -9.30 0.90
C VAL A 89 4.79 -8.40 -0.24
N ASN A 90 5.19 -7.13 -0.18
CA ASN A 90 4.98 -6.19 -1.27
C ASN A 90 6.29 -5.83 -1.97
N ALA A 91 6.26 -5.83 -3.30
CA ALA A 91 7.33 -5.32 -4.13
C ALA A 91 7.00 -3.95 -4.73
N ASN A 92 7.84 -2.95 -4.48
CA ASN A 92 7.77 -1.64 -5.10
C ASN A 92 8.52 -1.64 -6.44
N ILE A 93 7.80 -1.21 -7.48
CA ILE A 93 8.34 -0.88 -8.80
C ILE A 93 7.94 0.54 -9.16
N GLY A 94 8.44 1.05 -10.28
CA GLY A 94 8.02 2.34 -10.81
C GLY A 94 9.15 3.10 -11.50
N THR A 95 8.75 3.93 -12.44
CA THR A 95 9.64 4.85 -13.17
C THR A 95 10.00 6.07 -12.34
N SER A 96 11.10 6.73 -12.71
CA SER A 96 11.44 8.07 -12.23
C SER A 96 11.67 9.03 -13.41
N GLU A 97 11.74 10.33 -13.15
CA GLU A 97 12.03 11.33 -14.19
C GLU A 97 13.36 11.06 -14.90
N ASP A 98 14.37 10.58 -14.16
CA ASP A 98 15.67 10.21 -14.72
C ASP A 98 15.63 8.92 -15.55
N ARG A 99 14.65 8.04 -15.30
CA ARG A 99 14.55 6.72 -15.93
C ARG A 99 13.10 6.27 -16.06
N ALA A 100 12.49 6.63 -17.17
CA ALA A 100 11.14 6.23 -17.56
C ALA A 100 11.16 5.16 -18.67
N ASP A 101 11.49 3.92 -18.30
CA ASP A 101 11.53 2.76 -19.21
C ASP A 101 10.49 1.73 -18.78
N VAL A 102 9.42 1.62 -19.56
CA VAL A 102 8.31 0.72 -19.22
C VAL A 102 8.71 -0.75 -19.36
N ASP A 103 9.54 -1.11 -20.34
CA ASP A 103 9.97 -2.49 -20.53
C ASP A 103 10.81 -2.97 -19.34
N LEU A 104 11.59 -2.06 -18.75
CA LEU A 104 12.32 -2.32 -17.51
C LEU A 104 11.38 -2.53 -16.32
N GLU A 105 10.37 -1.68 -16.14
CA GLU A 105 9.42 -1.84 -15.03
C GLU A 105 8.62 -3.14 -15.17
N LEU A 106 8.23 -3.53 -16.38
CA LEU A 106 7.62 -4.83 -16.64
C LEU A 106 8.59 -5.99 -16.38
N ALA A 107 9.90 -5.82 -16.63
CA ALA A 107 10.90 -6.81 -16.26
C ALA A 107 11.03 -6.98 -14.75
N LYS A 108 11.00 -5.88 -13.99
CA LYS A 108 10.98 -5.89 -12.52
C LYS A 108 9.70 -6.54 -11.98
N LEU A 109 8.54 -6.22 -12.54
CA LEU A 109 7.26 -6.85 -12.21
C LEU A 109 7.34 -8.37 -12.35
N ARG A 110 7.78 -8.86 -13.52
CA ARG A 110 7.96 -10.30 -13.76
C ARG A 110 8.94 -10.93 -12.78
N ALA A 111 10.04 -10.24 -12.46
CA ALA A 111 11.02 -10.75 -11.50
C ALA A 111 10.46 -10.81 -10.07
N ALA A 112 9.69 -9.82 -9.63
CA ALA A 112 9.05 -9.79 -8.32
C ALA A 112 8.00 -10.91 -8.17
N ILE A 113 7.16 -11.11 -9.20
CA ILE A 113 6.19 -12.21 -9.23
C ILE A 113 6.91 -13.57 -9.22
N ALA A 114 7.96 -13.74 -10.04
CA ALA A 114 8.74 -14.97 -10.06
C ALA A 114 9.48 -15.24 -8.74
N ALA A 115 9.84 -14.18 -8.00
CA ALA A 115 10.41 -14.31 -6.67
C ALA A 115 9.36 -14.78 -5.66
N GLY A 116 8.07 -14.46 -5.85
CA GLY A 116 6.98 -14.87 -4.96
C GLY A 116 6.38 -13.73 -4.14
N THR A 117 6.43 -12.50 -4.65
CA THR A 117 5.72 -11.36 -4.03
C THR A 117 4.21 -11.61 -3.99
N ASP A 118 3.55 -11.10 -2.94
CA ASP A 118 2.09 -11.22 -2.77
C ASP A 118 1.33 -10.07 -3.41
N THR A 119 1.94 -8.89 -3.40
CA THR A 119 1.42 -7.68 -4.04
C THR A 119 2.56 -6.92 -4.69
N VAL A 120 2.22 -5.98 -5.57
CA VAL A 120 3.16 -4.98 -6.08
C VAL A 120 2.59 -3.58 -5.90
N MET A 121 3.44 -2.57 -5.75
CA MET A 121 3.03 -1.17 -5.84
C MET A 121 3.72 -0.48 -7.01
N ASP A 122 2.92 0.20 -7.83
CA ASP A 122 3.42 1.15 -8.82
C ASP A 122 3.64 2.52 -8.17
N LEU A 123 4.92 2.85 -7.96
CA LEU A 123 5.38 4.13 -7.40
C LEU A 123 5.96 5.06 -8.47
N SER A 124 5.56 4.86 -9.73
CA SER A 124 6.04 5.63 -10.88
C SER A 124 5.82 7.13 -10.70
N THR A 125 6.87 7.90 -11.00
CA THR A 125 6.80 9.36 -11.07
C THR A 125 7.29 9.91 -12.41
N GLY A 126 7.82 9.07 -13.32
CA GLY A 126 8.38 9.50 -14.62
C GLY A 126 7.60 8.98 -15.83
N GLY A 127 7.60 9.72 -16.95
CA GLY A 127 6.87 9.32 -18.17
C GLY A 127 5.33 9.40 -18.10
N ASP A 128 4.65 8.71 -19.01
CA ASP A 128 3.18 8.63 -19.09
C ASP A 128 2.64 7.66 -18.03
N LEU A 129 2.27 8.21 -16.87
CA LEU A 129 1.87 7.42 -15.69
C LEU A 129 0.61 6.59 -15.94
N ASP A 130 -0.35 7.12 -16.69
CA ASP A 130 -1.57 6.38 -17.02
C ASP A 130 -1.24 5.17 -17.89
N LYS A 131 -0.39 5.34 -18.91
CA LYS A 131 0.05 4.23 -19.75
C LYS A 131 0.85 3.20 -18.95
N ILE A 132 1.79 3.64 -18.12
CA ILE A 132 2.64 2.77 -17.31
C ILE A 132 1.79 1.92 -16.37
N ARG A 133 0.92 2.54 -15.57
CA ARG A 133 0.03 1.86 -14.63
C ARG A 133 -0.82 0.81 -15.32
N ARG A 134 -1.47 1.16 -16.43
CA ARG A 134 -2.32 0.23 -17.20
C ARG A 134 -1.53 -0.96 -17.77
N GLN A 135 -0.28 -0.74 -18.18
CA GLN A 135 0.59 -1.84 -18.64
C GLN A 135 1.03 -2.74 -17.50
N ILE A 136 1.35 -2.18 -16.32
CA ILE A 136 1.67 -2.95 -15.11
C ILE A 136 0.47 -3.80 -14.68
N ILE A 137 -0.73 -3.21 -14.60
CA ILE A 137 -1.95 -3.94 -14.20
C ILE A 137 -2.24 -5.08 -15.19
N ALA A 138 -2.16 -4.81 -16.50
CA ALA A 138 -2.42 -5.81 -17.53
C ALA A 138 -1.44 -6.99 -17.51
N GLU A 139 -0.23 -6.83 -16.97
CA GLU A 139 0.77 -7.90 -16.87
C GLU A 139 0.85 -8.53 -15.46
N SER A 140 0.30 -7.87 -14.45
CA SER A 140 0.38 -8.35 -13.06
C SER A 140 -0.60 -9.49 -12.81
N SER A 141 -0.12 -10.55 -12.16
CA SER A 141 -0.93 -11.68 -11.66
C SER A 141 -1.16 -11.63 -10.14
N VAL A 142 -0.79 -10.51 -9.52
CA VAL A 142 -0.98 -10.19 -8.11
C VAL A 142 -1.59 -8.80 -7.96
N PRO A 143 -2.30 -8.48 -6.86
CA PRO A 143 -2.90 -7.16 -6.66
C PRO A 143 -1.86 -6.03 -6.78
N VAL A 144 -2.26 -4.96 -7.47
CA VAL A 144 -1.43 -3.77 -7.68
C VAL A 144 -1.93 -2.63 -6.79
N GLY A 145 -1.01 -2.04 -6.02
CA GLY A 145 -1.23 -0.82 -5.25
C GLY A 145 -0.61 0.42 -5.90
N SER A 146 -0.98 1.60 -5.42
CA SER A 146 -0.39 2.86 -5.89
C SER A 146 -0.49 3.99 -4.85
N VAL A 147 0.17 5.12 -5.12
CA VAL A 147 0.10 6.34 -4.29
C VAL A 147 -0.38 7.52 -5.17
N PRO A 148 -1.70 7.77 -5.29
CA PRO A 148 -2.26 8.67 -6.31
C PRO A 148 -1.72 10.11 -6.28
N ILE A 149 -1.38 10.64 -5.10
CA ILE A 149 -0.79 12.00 -4.96
C ILE A 149 0.51 12.16 -5.77
N TYR A 150 1.23 11.09 -6.09
CA TYR A 150 2.42 11.17 -6.93
C TYR A 150 2.08 11.59 -8.35
N GLN A 151 0.98 11.08 -8.90
CA GLN A 151 0.50 11.48 -10.21
C GLN A 151 -0.03 12.91 -10.18
N THR A 152 -0.86 13.26 -9.20
CA THR A 152 -1.45 14.59 -9.09
C THR A 152 -0.38 15.68 -8.99
N VAL A 153 0.62 15.48 -8.14
CA VAL A 153 1.73 16.44 -7.99
C VAL A 153 2.56 16.51 -9.26
N LYS A 154 2.85 15.37 -9.90
CA LYS A 154 3.58 15.36 -11.17
C LYS A 154 2.86 16.16 -12.25
N GLU A 155 1.56 15.92 -12.44
CA GLU A 155 0.76 16.61 -13.45
C GLU A 155 0.67 18.12 -13.16
N THR A 156 0.55 18.49 -11.88
CA THR A 156 0.59 19.89 -11.44
C THR A 156 1.92 20.56 -11.79
N VAL A 157 3.04 19.91 -11.44
CA VAL A 157 4.39 20.42 -11.76
C VAL A 157 4.64 20.46 -13.26
N GLY A 158 4.20 19.44 -13.99
CA GLY A 158 4.30 19.38 -15.45
C GLY A 158 3.50 20.48 -16.16
N ALA A 159 2.42 20.97 -15.54
CA ALA A 159 1.63 22.12 -16.00
C ALA A 159 2.24 23.47 -15.60
N GLY A 160 3.37 23.48 -14.91
CA GLY A 160 4.08 24.70 -14.48
C GLY A 160 3.68 25.22 -13.09
N GLY A 161 2.93 24.44 -12.31
CA GLY A 161 2.64 24.74 -10.91
C GLY A 161 3.70 24.22 -9.95
N GLU A 162 3.56 24.57 -8.68
CA GLU A 162 4.36 24.06 -7.57
C GLU A 162 3.73 22.82 -6.92
N VAL A 163 4.52 22.06 -6.14
CA VAL A 163 4.08 20.77 -5.56
C VAL A 163 2.89 20.87 -4.58
N TRP A 164 2.55 22.08 -4.13
CA TRP A 164 1.41 22.36 -3.24
C TRP A 164 0.22 23.00 -3.96
N GLU A 165 0.34 23.31 -5.25
CA GLU A 165 -0.69 23.98 -6.04
C GLU A 165 -1.67 23.00 -6.70
N PHE A 166 -1.60 21.72 -6.34
CA PHE A 166 -2.54 20.73 -6.87
C PHE A 166 -3.97 21.01 -6.38
N ASP A 167 -4.93 20.77 -7.26
CA ASP A 167 -6.34 20.86 -6.90
C ASP A 167 -6.79 19.60 -6.17
N ALA A 168 -7.64 19.76 -5.15
CA ALA A 168 -8.23 18.64 -4.44
C ALA A 168 -9.09 17.80 -5.39
N ASP A 169 -9.80 18.42 -6.33
CA ASP A 169 -10.60 17.68 -7.32
C ASP A 169 -9.72 16.83 -8.24
N ALA A 170 -8.54 17.33 -8.63
CA ALA A 170 -7.57 16.55 -9.40
C ALA A 170 -7.06 15.34 -8.60
N LEU A 171 -6.76 15.51 -7.31
CA LEU A 171 -6.34 14.40 -6.44
C LEU A 171 -7.41 13.30 -6.35
N PHE A 172 -8.66 13.67 -6.10
CA PHE A 172 -9.75 12.70 -6.04
C PHE A 172 -10.04 12.05 -7.40
N ALA A 173 -9.92 12.81 -8.49
CA ALA A 173 -10.04 12.27 -9.84
C ALA A 173 -8.93 11.25 -10.15
N ASP A 174 -7.70 11.49 -9.71
CA ASP A 174 -6.60 10.52 -9.84
C ASP A 174 -6.85 9.26 -9.03
N ILE A 175 -7.38 9.37 -7.80
CA ILE A 175 -7.76 8.19 -7.00
C ILE A 175 -8.82 7.36 -7.74
N GLU A 176 -9.87 8.00 -8.27
CA GLU A 176 -10.93 7.31 -9.02
C GLU A 176 -10.40 6.72 -10.34
N LYS A 177 -9.51 7.42 -11.05
CA LYS A 177 -8.84 6.93 -12.26
C LYS A 177 -8.00 5.69 -11.98
N HIS A 178 -7.21 5.69 -10.90
CA HIS A 178 -6.43 4.53 -10.46
C HIS A 178 -7.33 3.34 -10.14
N ALA A 179 -8.42 3.58 -9.41
CA ALA A 179 -9.39 2.55 -9.06
C ALA A 179 -10.06 1.96 -10.32
N GLY A 180 -10.45 2.80 -11.27
CA GLY A 180 -11.03 2.38 -12.55
C GLY A 180 -10.06 1.61 -13.45
N ASP A 181 -8.76 1.90 -13.39
CA ASP A 181 -7.73 1.15 -14.12
C ASP A 181 -7.46 -0.25 -13.53
N GLY A 182 -7.92 -0.54 -12.30
CA GLY A 182 -7.76 -1.85 -11.66
C GLY A 182 -6.84 -1.89 -10.43
N ILE A 183 -6.44 -0.73 -9.88
CA ILE A 183 -5.68 -0.70 -8.61
C ILE A 183 -6.52 -1.32 -7.49
N SER A 184 -5.95 -2.27 -6.75
CA SER A 184 -6.62 -2.99 -5.65
C SER A 184 -6.55 -2.28 -4.31
N PHE A 185 -5.51 -1.45 -4.11
CA PHE A 185 -5.38 -0.62 -2.92
C PHE A 185 -4.62 0.68 -3.19
N VAL A 186 -4.96 1.74 -2.49
CA VAL A 186 -4.28 3.04 -2.59
C VAL A 186 -3.70 3.46 -1.25
N THR A 187 -2.46 3.94 -1.26
CA THR A 187 -1.89 4.63 -0.11
C THR A 187 -2.35 6.08 -0.10
N VAL A 188 -3.05 6.45 0.97
CA VAL A 188 -3.63 7.78 1.19
C VAL A 188 -3.17 8.31 2.54
N HIS A 189 -2.46 9.43 2.54
CA HIS A 189 -1.80 9.98 3.73
C HIS A 189 -2.76 10.89 4.50
N CYS A 190 -3.91 10.35 4.92
CA CYS A 190 -4.99 11.10 5.57
C CYS A 190 -4.64 11.55 6.99
N GLY A 191 -3.62 10.97 7.62
CA GLY A 191 -3.19 11.31 8.99
C GLY A 191 -2.21 12.48 9.08
N VAL A 192 -1.74 13.00 7.95
CA VAL A 192 -1.00 14.27 7.89
C VAL A 192 -2.03 15.40 7.97
N THR A 193 -2.21 15.95 9.16
CA THR A 193 -3.17 17.00 9.47
C THR A 193 -2.43 18.23 9.99
N ARG A 194 -3.11 19.38 10.03
CA ARG A 194 -2.56 20.57 10.68
C ARG A 194 -2.12 20.30 12.13
N ALA A 195 -2.90 19.50 12.86
CA ALA A 195 -2.58 19.13 14.24
C ALA A 195 -1.31 18.25 14.33
N SER A 196 -1.17 17.26 13.45
CA SER A 196 0.00 16.37 13.45
C SER A 196 1.28 17.09 12.99
N LEU A 197 1.16 18.05 12.06
CA LEU A 197 2.27 18.95 11.70
C LEU A 197 2.64 19.93 12.83
N GLU A 198 1.65 20.56 13.49
CA GLU A 198 1.93 21.45 14.62
C GLU A 198 2.68 20.70 15.73
N ARG A 199 2.30 19.45 15.98
CA ARG A 199 2.97 18.57 16.93
C ARG A 199 4.39 18.26 16.50
N LEU A 200 4.61 17.88 15.24
CA LEU A 200 5.93 17.65 14.64
C LEU A 200 6.83 18.87 14.80
N HIS A 201 6.35 20.06 14.43
CA HIS A 201 7.12 21.31 14.49
C HIS A 201 7.50 21.68 15.93
N LYS A 202 6.61 21.44 16.90
CA LYS A 202 6.89 21.68 18.32
C LYS A 202 7.95 20.75 18.91
N GLN A 203 8.01 19.50 18.47
CA GLN A 203 9.00 18.54 18.98
C GLN A 203 10.34 18.59 18.23
N GLY A 204 10.31 18.87 16.92
CA GLY A 204 11.44 18.66 16.01
C GLY A 204 11.72 17.19 15.69
N ARG A 205 12.41 16.95 14.58
CA ARG A 205 12.98 15.65 14.18
C ARG A 205 14.38 15.84 13.61
N ILE A 206 15.18 14.79 13.63
CA ILE A 206 16.49 14.78 12.95
C ILE A 206 16.30 14.73 11.43
N MET A 207 15.43 13.84 10.93
CA MET A 207 15.21 13.66 9.48
C MET A 207 13.93 14.29 8.95
N GLY A 208 13.14 14.93 9.82
CA GLY A 208 11.88 15.58 9.41
C GLY A 208 10.86 14.58 8.89
N ILE A 209 10.23 14.92 7.75
CA ILE A 209 9.26 14.07 7.06
C ILE A 209 9.97 13.31 5.94
N VAL A 210 10.02 11.98 6.05
CA VAL A 210 10.66 11.11 5.05
C VAL A 210 9.66 10.40 4.13
N SER A 211 8.36 10.52 4.39
CA SER A 211 7.32 10.11 3.45
C SER A 211 7.20 11.12 2.33
N ARG A 212 7.34 10.69 1.08
CA ARG A 212 7.14 11.56 -0.08
C ARG A 212 5.71 12.10 -0.14
N GLY A 213 4.71 11.22 -0.01
CA GLY A 213 3.31 11.62 -0.02
C GLY A 213 2.94 12.47 1.20
N GLY A 214 3.48 12.12 2.38
CA GLY A 214 3.34 12.93 3.58
C GLY A 214 3.95 14.33 3.43
N ALA A 215 5.13 14.44 2.79
CA ALA A 215 5.79 15.71 2.54
C ALA A 215 5.01 16.60 1.55
N PHE A 216 4.39 16.04 0.51
CA PHE A 216 3.51 16.81 -0.38
C PHE A 216 2.31 17.41 0.34
N LEU A 217 1.64 16.62 1.20
CA LEU A 217 0.50 17.11 1.97
C LEU A 217 0.92 18.08 3.09
N ALA A 218 2.07 17.86 3.70
CA ALA A 218 2.64 18.80 4.66
C ALA A 218 2.90 20.16 4.01
N ARG A 219 3.52 20.15 2.83
CA ARG A 219 3.77 21.35 2.05
C ARG A 219 2.48 22.05 1.63
N TYR A 220 1.47 21.28 1.20
CA TYR A 220 0.14 21.79 0.89
C TYR A 220 -0.48 22.54 2.08
N ILE A 221 -0.47 21.93 3.27
CA ILE A 221 -1.02 22.53 4.48
C ILE A 221 -0.27 23.82 4.83
N GLU A 222 1.06 23.79 4.80
CA GLU A 222 1.91 24.93 5.18
C GLU A 222 1.76 26.13 4.26
N GLU A 223 1.73 25.90 2.94
CA GLU A 223 1.69 26.98 1.95
C GLU A 223 0.28 27.53 1.72
N THR A 224 -0.76 26.70 1.87
CA THR A 224 -2.15 27.14 1.65
C THR A 224 -2.85 27.55 2.95
N GLY A 225 -2.36 27.11 4.11
CA GLY A 225 -3.04 27.24 5.40
C GLY A 225 -4.33 26.42 5.53
N ARG A 226 -4.66 25.58 4.53
CA ARG A 226 -5.83 24.70 4.49
C ARG A 226 -5.51 23.37 5.18
N GLU A 227 -6.54 22.60 5.49
CA GLU A 227 -6.36 21.23 5.97
C GLU A 227 -6.07 20.27 4.80
N ASN A 228 -5.48 19.13 5.10
CA ASN A 228 -5.29 18.04 4.14
C ASN A 228 -6.64 17.63 3.49
N PRO A 229 -6.77 17.70 2.16
CA PRO A 229 -8.03 17.40 1.48
C PRO A 229 -8.47 15.95 1.67
N LEU A 230 -7.54 15.01 1.84
CA LEU A 230 -7.86 13.60 2.11
C LEU A 230 -8.43 13.38 3.51
N TYR A 231 -8.11 14.27 4.46
CA TYR A 231 -8.66 14.26 5.81
C TYR A 231 -10.00 15.00 5.86
N GLU A 232 -10.02 16.24 5.38
CA GLU A 232 -11.19 17.13 5.41
C GLU A 232 -12.37 16.55 4.61
N GLN A 233 -12.09 15.91 3.47
CA GLN A 233 -13.09 15.32 2.57
C GLN A 233 -13.05 13.78 2.60
N PHE A 234 -12.77 13.18 3.75
CA PHE A 234 -12.65 11.73 3.86
C PHE A 234 -13.92 10.98 3.39
N ASP A 235 -15.12 11.54 3.56
CA ASP A 235 -16.36 10.92 3.04
C ASP A 235 -16.34 10.74 1.52
N ARG A 236 -15.80 11.72 0.78
CA ARG A 236 -15.63 11.64 -0.68
C ARG A 236 -14.65 10.54 -1.05
N LEU A 237 -13.60 10.33 -0.25
CA LEU A 237 -12.67 9.22 -0.45
C LEU A 237 -13.37 7.87 -0.28
N LEU A 238 -14.22 7.74 0.74
CA LEU A 238 -15.00 6.53 1.01
C LEU A 238 -15.99 6.24 -0.12
N ASP A 239 -16.65 7.26 -0.66
CA ASP A 239 -17.55 7.13 -1.81
C ASP A 239 -16.83 6.57 -3.04
N ILE A 240 -15.62 7.05 -3.34
CA ILE A 240 -14.80 6.50 -4.44
C ILE A 240 -14.40 5.07 -4.12
N ALA A 241 -13.88 4.82 -2.91
CA ALA A 241 -13.36 3.51 -2.56
C ALA A 241 -14.43 2.42 -2.65
N LYS A 242 -15.65 2.74 -2.20
CA LYS A 242 -16.80 1.84 -2.22
C LYS A 242 -17.23 1.43 -3.63
N LYS A 243 -17.15 2.32 -4.63
CA LYS A 243 -17.53 2.01 -6.03
C LYS A 243 -16.70 0.88 -6.63
N TYR A 244 -15.47 0.68 -6.17
CA TYR A 244 -14.51 -0.24 -6.80
C TYR A 244 -14.03 -1.35 -5.85
N ASP A 245 -14.59 -1.46 -4.64
CA ASP A 245 -14.06 -2.30 -3.54
C ASP A 245 -12.59 -2.00 -3.23
N LEU A 246 -12.19 -0.74 -3.42
CA LEU A 246 -10.81 -0.30 -3.27
C LEU A 246 -10.43 -0.31 -1.78
N THR A 247 -9.39 -1.06 -1.43
CA THR A 247 -8.86 -1.04 -0.07
C THR A 247 -8.05 0.24 0.16
N LEU A 248 -8.35 0.95 1.25
CA LEU A 248 -7.54 2.10 1.66
C LEU A 248 -6.37 1.62 2.51
N SER A 249 -5.15 1.84 2.03
CA SER A 249 -3.93 1.77 2.82
C SER A 249 -3.71 3.15 3.46
N LEU A 250 -4.08 3.31 4.73
CA LEU A 250 -3.94 4.59 5.40
C LEU A 250 -2.46 4.83 5.71
N GLY A 251 -1.85 5.74 4.94
CA GLY A 251 -0.41 5.93 4.85
C GLY A 251 0.21 6.59 6.08
N ASP A 252 1.47 6.24 6.34
CA ASP A 252 2.29 6.71 7.45
C ASP A 252 3.13 7.95 7.06
N GLY A 253 2.42 9.05 6.76
CA GLY A 253 3.02 10.30 6.28
C GLY A 253 4.06 10.89 7.23
N LEU A 254 3.94 10.64 8.52
CA LEU A 254 4.86 11.05 9.57
C LEU A 254 5.64 9.87 10.16
N ARG A 255 5.93 8.82 9.39
CA ARG A 255 6.85 7.76 9.85
C ARG A 255 8.26 8.28 10.20
N PRO A 256 8.97 7.62 11.13
CA PRO A 256 10.35 7.96 11.47
C PRO A 256 11.34 7.56 10.37
N GLY A 257 12.26 8.48 10.05
CA GLY A 257 13.34 8.28 9.09
C GLY A 257 14.67 7.84 9.69
N CYS A 258 14.80 7.90 11.01
CA CYS A 258 15.94 7.39 11.76
C CYS A 258 15.48 6.89 13.13
N LEU A 259 16.30 6.07 13.79
CA LEU A 259 15.99 5.49 15.10
C LEU A 259 15.73 6.55 16.18
N SER A 260 16.33 7.74 16.06
CA SER A 260 16.12 8.82 17.03
C SER A 260 14.75 9.50 16.91
N ASP A 261 14.10 9.38 15.75
CA ASP A 261 12.76 9.92 15.49
C ASP A 261 11.67 8.87 15.80
N ALA A 262 12.06 7.64 16.19
CA ALA A 262 11.17 6.51 16.40
C ALA A 262 10.22 6.70 17.59
N THR A 263 8.96 6.27 17.41
CA THR A 263 7.90 6.29 18.44
C THR A 263 7.69 7.70 19.03
N ASP A 264 7.88 8.73 18.20
CA ASP A 264 7.74 10.11 18.63
C ASP A 264 6.27 10.58 18.60
N ARG A 265 6.03 11.81 19.07
CA ARG A 265 4.65 12.30 19.23
C ARG A 265 3.96 12.50 17.89
N ALA A 266 4.70 12.87 16.85
CA ALA A 266 4.15 13.06 15.51
C ALA A 266 3.68 11.74 14.89
N GLN A 267 4.48 10.66 15.01
CA GLN A 267 4.10 9.32 14.58
C GLN A 267 2.85 8.83 15.30
N ILE A 268 2.81 8.97 16.63
CA ILE A 268 1.68 8.48 17.43
C ILE A 268 0.41 9.30 17.17
N GLU A 269 0.52 10.62 16.98
CA GLU A 269 -0.64 11.45 16.61
C GLU A 269 -1.24 11.05 15.27
N GLU A 270 -0.40 10.78 14.27
CA GLU A 270 -0.85 10.26 12.99
C GLU A 270 -1.57 8.92 13.20
N LEU A 271 -0.98 7.97 13.94
CA LEU A 271 -1.58 6.66 14.19
C LEU A 271 -2.95 6.75 14.89
N ILE A 272 -3.11 7.66 15.87
CA ILE A 272 -4.41 7.93 16.51
C ILE A 272 -5.43 8.38 15.45
N THR A 273 -5.04 9.34 14.61
CA THR A 273 -5.90 9.85 13.53
C THR A 273 -6.29 8.72 12.56
N LEU A 274 -5.35 7.86 12.19
CA LEU A 274 -5.63 6.72 11.30
C LEU A 274 -6.61 5.71 11.94
N GLY A 275 -6.54 5.50 13.25
CA GLY A 275 -7.50 4.67 13.98
C GLY A 275 -8.93 5.22 13.93
N GLU A 276 -9.09 6.54 14.08
CA GLU A 276 -10.39 7.21 13.95
C GLU A 276 -10.95 7.12 12.52
N LEU A 277 -10.10 7.37 11.52
CA LEU A 277 -10.47 7.27 10.11
C LEU A 277 -10.80 5.82 9.70
N ARG A 278 -10.09 4.83 10.22
CA ARG A 278 -10.43 3.41 10.03
C ARG A 278 -11.85 3.13 10.48
N LYS A 279 -12.21 3.55 11.70
CA LYS A 279 -13.56 3.32 12.22
C LYS A 279 -14.63 3.88 11.26
N LYS A 280 -14.42 5.11 10.80
CA LYS A 280 -15.31 5.78 9.83
C LYS A 280 -15.39 5.02 8.50
N ALA A 281 -14.26 4.53 7.98
CA ALA A 281 -14.22 3.74 6.75
C ALA A 281 -14.95 2.40 6.89
N LEU A 282 -14.74 1.70 8.01
CA LEU A 282 -15.44 0.46 8.31
C LEU A 282 -16.95 0.70 8.40
N GLU A 283 -17.42 1.77 9.03
CA GLU A 283 -18.84 2.13 9.08
C GLU A 283 -19.43 2.38 7.68
N ALA A 284 -18.66 2.96 6.76
CA ALA A 284 -19.06 3.18 5.37
C ALA A 284 -19.02 1.92 4.48
N GLY A 285 -18.48 0.80 4.98
CA GLY A 285 -18.33 -0.44 4.22
C GLY A 285 -17.09 -0.46 3.32
N VAL A 286 -16.02 0.23 3.72
CA VAL A 286 -14.73 0.27 3.02
C VAL A 286 -13.68 -0.51 3.81
N GLN A 287 -12.88 -1.32 3.10
CA GLN A 287 -11.78 -2.09 3.67
C GLN A 287 -10.57 -1.19 3.95
N VAL A 288 -9.90 -1.39 5.09
CA VAL A 288 -8.76 -0.58 5.52
C VAL A 288 -7.63 -1.43 6.08
N MET A 289 -6.41 -1.11 5.64
CA MET A 289 -5.17 -1.48 6.33
C MET A 289 -4.39 -0.21 6.72
N ILE A 290 -3.53 -0.33 7.73
CA ILE A 290 -2.78 0.80 8.29
C ILE A 290 -1.31 0.65 7.90
N GLU A 291 -0.68 1.69 7.39
CA GLU A 291 0.76 1.70 7.18
C GLU A 291 1.52 2.03 8.46
N GLY A 292 2.72 1.47 8.58
CA GLY A 292 3.51 1.47 9.79
C GLY A 292 4.95 1.86 9.57
N PRO A 293 5.65 2.19 10.66
CA PRO A 293 6.87 2.98 10.64
C PRO A 293 8.01 2.40 9.80
N GLY A 294 8.95 3.29 9.43
CA GLY A 294 10.19 2.94 8.77
C GLY A 294 11.31 2.52 9.74
N HIS A 295 11.95 3.49 10.38
CA HIS A 295 13.09 3.23 11.25
C HIS A 295 12.65 3.11 12.71
N ILE A 296 12.80 1.92 13.31
CA ILE A 296 12.40 1.65 14.70
C ILE A 296 13.50 0.81 15.36
N PRO A 297 14.01 1.20 16.54
CA PRO A 297 15.01 0.39 17.23
C PRO A 297 14.38 -0.93 17.69
N LEU A 298 15.15 -2.01 17.65
CA LEU A 298 14.65 -3.38 17.87
C LEU A 298 13.78 -3.52 19.13
N ASN A 299 14.15 -2.85 20.22
CA ASN A 299 13.45 -2.89 21.50
C ASN A 299 12.09 -2.16 21.50
N GLN A 300 11.74 -1.41 20.46
CA GLN A 300 10.46 -0.70 20.32
C GLN A 300 9.50 -1.35 19.30
N VAL A 301 9.93 -2.41 18.60
CA VAL A 301 9.15 -3.04 17.54
C VAL A 301 7.86 -3.65 18.09
N GLU A 302 7.97 -4.44 19.16
CA GLU A 302 6.82 -5.06 19.81
C GLU A 302 5.83 -4.01 20.34
N GLU A 303 6.36 -2.94 20.95
CA GLU A 303 5.56 -1.85 21.47
C GLU A 303 4.79 -1.13 20.35
N ASN A 304 5.43 -0.88 19.20
CA ASN A 304 4.75 -0.29 18.03
C ASN A 304 3.64 -1.19 17.49
N MET A 305 3.86 -2.52 17.43
CA MET A 305 2.83 -3.46 17.02
C MET A 305 1.64 -3.42 17.98
N ARG A 306 1.90 -3.46 19.29
CA ARG A 306 0.86 -3.40 20.32
C ARG A 306 0.07 -2.09 20.25
N LEU A 307 0.76 -0.95 20.15
CA LEU A 307 0.13 0.37 20.01
C LEU A 307 -0.77 0.42 18.77
N GLN A 308 -0.30 -0.10 17.63
CA GLN A 308 -1.11 -0.14 16.43
C GLN A 308 -2.37 -0.96 16.63
N LYS A 309 -2.28 -2.17 17.20
CA LYS A 309 -3.45 -3.03 17.41
C LYS A 309 -4.45 -2.41 18.38
N GLU A 310 -3.98 -1.75 19.43
CA GLU A 310 -4.84 -1.07 20.41
C GLU A 310 -5.52 0.16 19.81
N LEU A 311 -4.77 1.04 19.15
CA LEU A 311 -5.30 2.30 18.59
C LEU A 311 -6.17 2.12 17.36
N THR A 312 -5.97 1.03 16.63
CA THR A 312 -6.67 0.76 15.37
C THR A 312 -7.57 -0.46 15.45
N ASP A 313 -7.91 -0.96 16.64
CA ASP A 313 -8.79 -2.11 16.89
C ASP A 313 -8.50 -3.32 15.98
N GLY A 314 -7.23 -3.74 16.00
CA GLY A 314 -6.76 -4.96 15.34
C GLY A 314 -6.61 -4.87 13.82
N ALA A 315 -6.58 -3.69 13.22
CA ALA A 315 -6.41 -3.53 11.77
C ALA A 315 -5.18 -4.28 11.22
N PRO A 316 -5.21 -4.79 9.98
CA PRO A 316 -4.01 -5.24 9.29
C PRO A 316 -2.95 -4.13 9.27
N PHE A 317 -1.69 -4.50 9.49
CA PHE A 317 -0.59 -3.55 9.62
C PHE A 317 0.45 -3.80 8.53
N TYR A 318 0.77 -2.76 7.76
CA TYR A 318 1.64 -2.79 6.61
C TYR A 318 2.88 -1.92 6.86
N VAL A 319 4.00 -2.53 7.22
CA VAL A 319 5.22 -1.84 7.66
C VAL A 319 6.27 -1.76 6.56
N LEU A 320 6.96 -0.62 6.47
CA LEU A 320 8.16 -0.46 5.63
C LEU A 320 9.40 -0.87 6.43
N GLY A 321 9.73 -2.17 6.40
CA GLY A 321 10.77 -2.75 7.26
C GLY A 321 10.20 -3.29 8.57
N PRO A 322 10.67 -2.88 9.78
CA PRO A 322 11.43 -1.66 10.01
C PRO A 322 12.94 -1.85 9.98
N VAL A 323 13.66 -0.78 9.66
CA VAL A 323 15.13 -0.70 9.76
C VAL A 323 15.50 -0.49 11.22
N VAL A 324 16.27 -1.42 11.82
CA VAL A 324 16.61 -1.37 13.25
C VAL A 324 18.01 -0.80 13.54
N ILE A 325 18.78 -0.45 12.50
CA ILE A 325 20.13 0.14 12.56
C ILE A 325 20.32 1.17 11.42
N ASP A 326 20.67 2.42 11.75
CA ASP A 326 20.83 3.51 10.74
C ASP A 326 22.21 3.60 10.08
N ILE A 327 23.23 2.94 10.66
CA ILE A 327 24.64 3.15 10.26
C ILE A 327 25.12 2.22 9.14
N ALA A 328 24.22 1.42 8.56
CA ALA A 328 24.58 0.31 7.69
C ALA A 328 23.97 0.41 6.29
N LYS A 329 23.97 1.61 5.71
CA LYS A 329 23.35 2.02 4.42
C LYS A 329 23.40 1.05 3.23
N LYS A 330 24.41 0.17 3.14
CA LYS A 330 24.53 -0.84 2.06
C LYS A 330 23.81 -2.16 2.36
N TYR A 331 23.33 -2.31 3.59
CA TYR A 331 22.70 -3.48 4.18
C TYR A 331 21.41 -3.11 4.91
N ASP A 332 20.89 -1.88 4.78
CA ASP A 332 19.64 -1.44 5.44
C ASP A 332 18.49 -2.39 5.16
N LEU A 333 18.49 -2.98 3.96
CA LEU A 333 17.57 -4.05 3.59
C LEU A 333 17.91 -5.31 4.41
N THR A 334 19.13 -5.84 4.32
CA THR A 334 19.58 -7.00 5.12
C THR A 334 19.50 -6.85 6.66
N LEU A 335 19.26 -5.64 7.16
CA LEU A 335 19.16 -5.31 8.58
C LEU A 335 17.77 -4.87 9.01
N SER A 336 16.79 -4.83 8.10
CA SER A 336 15.40 -4.82 8.53
C SER A 336 15.05 -6.17 9.14
N LEU A 337 14.02 -6.22 9.99
CA LEU A 337 13.60 -7.42 10.71
C LEU A 337 13.33 -8.66 9.84
N GLY A 338 13.35 -8.51 8.51
CA GLY A 338 13.21 -9.57 7.54
C GLY A 338 14.44 -10.45 7.26
N ASP A 339 15.66 -10.02 7.62
CA ASP A 339 16.90 -10.64 7.10
C ASP A 339 17.88 -11.17 8.15
N GLY A 340 17.68 -10.94 9.46
CA GLY A 340 18.85 -10.96 10.37
C GLY A 340 18.73 -11.24 11.87
N LEU A 341 17.74 -11.96 12.39
CA LEU A 341 17.78 -12.36 13.82
C LEU A 341 17.55 -13.86 14.04
N ARG A 342 18.43 -14.48 14.85
CA ARG A 342 18.30 -15.89 15.25
C ARG A 342 17.19 -16.05 16.31
N PRO A 343 16.52 -17.23 16.40
CA PRO A 343 15.39 -17.50 17.28
C PRO A 343 15.60 -17.34 18.81
N GLY A 344 16.78 -16.92 19.28
CA GLY A 344 17.16 -16.92 20.69
C GLY A 344 17.00 -15.59 21.44
N CYS A 345 16.65 -14.48 20.78
CA CYS A 345 16.58 -13.14 21.40
C CYS A 345 15.15 -12.63 21.68
N LEU A 346 14.11 -13.43 21.44
CA LEU A 346 12.70 -12.99 21.48
C LEU A 346 11.89 -13.72 22.56
N SER A 347 12.43 -13.82 23.77
CA SER A 347 11.67 -14.40 24.90
C SER A 347 10.56 -13.45 25.34
N ASP A 348 9.31 -13.90 25.18
CA ASP A 348 8.05 -13.32 25.68
C ASP A 348 7.33 -12.22 24.87
N ALA A 349 7.41 -12.26 23.52
CA ALA A 349 6.60 -11.37 22.66
C ALA A 349 5.35 -12.08 22.09
N THR A 350 4.18 -11.47 22.28
CA THR A 350 2.83 -12.05 22.15
C THR A 350 2.36 -12.55 20.77
N ASP A 351 3.23 -12.69 19.77
CA ASP A 351 2.94 -13.49 18.57
C ASP A 351 4.22 -13.90 17.82
N ARG A 352 4.97 -14.81 18.45
CA ARG A 352 6.21 -15.42 17.95
C ARG A 352 6.14 -15.88 16.49
N ALA A 353 4.96 -16.28 16.00
CA ALA A 353 4.74 -16.72 14.62
C ALA A 353 4.94 -15.61 13.58
N GLN A 354 4.50 -14.37 13.85
CA GLN A 354 4.68 -13.25 12.92
C GLN A 354 6.15 -12.81 12.85
N ILE A 355 6.87 -12.88 13.96
CA ILE A 355 8.30 -12.50 14.02
C ILE A 355 9.19 -13.55 13.36
N GLU A 356 8.88 -14.85 13.52
CA GLU A 356 9.61 -15.92 12.83
C GLU A 356 9.37 -15.90 11.31
N GLU A 357 8.19 -15.45 10.87
CA GLU A 357 7.87 -15.31 9.45
C GLU A 357 8.58 -14.13 8.79
N LEU A 358 8.81 -13.03 9.51
CA LEU A 358 9.65 -11.92 9.05
C LEU A 358 11.03 -12.45 8.61
N ILE A 359 11.67 -13.35 9.36
CA ILE A 359 13.00 -13.91 9.02
C ILE A 359 13.00 -14.66 7.66
N THR A 360 11.86 -15.24 7.25
CA THR A 360 11.73 -15.99 5.99
C THR A 360 11.62 -15.06 4.77
N LEU A 361 11.23 -13.80 4.99
CA LEU A 361 11.16 -12.75 3.95
C LEU A 361 12.53 -12.44 3.33
N GLY A 362 13.62 -12.67 4.07
CA GLY A 362 14.98 -12.37 3.61
C GLY A 362 15.41 -13.11 2.34
N GLU A 363 14.96 -14.36 2.13
CA GLU A 363 15.31 -15.12 0.93
C GLU A 363 14.58 -14.64 -0.33
N LEU A 364 13.29 -14.30 -0.18
CA LEU A 364 12.47 -13.69 -1.23
C LEU A 364 13.03 -12.32 -1.63
N ARG A 365 13.40 -11.55 -0.61
CA ARG A 365 13.94 -10.20 -0.75
C ARG A 365 15.30 -10.17 -1.42
N LYS A 366 16.19 -11.11 -1.10
CA LYS A 366 17.48 -11.25 -1.78
C LYS A 366 17.32 -11.47 -3.30
N LYS A 367 16.41 -12.35 -3.70
CA LYS A 367 16.13 -12.64 -5.13
C LYS A 367 15.50 -11.43 -5.85
N ALA A 368 14.59 -10.72 -5.20
CA ALA A 368 13.98 -9.51 -5.75
C ALA A 368 15.00 -8.36 -5.91
N LEU A 369 15.92 -8.21 -4.95
CA LEU A 369 16.98 -7.20 -4.99
C LEU A 369 18.03 -7.44 -6.06
N GLU A 370 18.38 -8.69 -6.34
CA GLU A 370 19.24 -9.05 -7.48
C GLU A 370 18.62 -8.59 -8.82
N ALA A 371 17.29 -8.43 -8.88
CA ALA A 371 16.55 -7.89 -10.01
C ALA A 371 16.28 -6.36 -9.94
N GLY A 372 16.79 -5.67 -8.90
CA GLY A 372 16.60 -4.22 -8.72
C GLY A 372 15.22 -3.80 -8.22
N VAL A 373 14.49 -4.71 -7.56
CA VAL A 373 13.16 -4.48 -6.97
C VAL A 373 13.29 -4.06 -5.50
N GLN A 374 12.56 -3.03 -5.06
CA GLN A 374 12.47 -2.67 -3.64
C GLN A 374 11.38 -3.53 -2.97
N VAL A 375 11.66 -4.10 -1.80
CA VAL A 375 10.69 -4.95 -1.07
C VAL A 375 10.39 -4.30 0.29
N MET A 376 9.10 -4.12 0.58
CA MET A 376 8.59 -3.61 1.86
C MET A 376 8.20 -4.77 2.77
#